data_AF-A0A7J9XVX4-F1
#
_entry.id   AF-A0A7J9XVX4-F1
#
_cell.length_a   1.000
_cell.length_b   1.000
_cell.length_c   1.000
_cell.angle_alpha   90.00
_cell.angle_beta   90.00
_cell.angle_gamma   90.00
#
_symmetry.space_group_name_H-M   'P 1'
#
loop_
_entity.id
_entity.type
_entity.pdbx_description
1 polymer ?
#
loop_
_entity_poly.entity_id
_entity_poly.type
_entity_poly.pdbx_seq_one_letter_code
_entity_poly.pdbx_strand_id
1 'polypeptide(L)'
;VVEERYSKLLALEHVRPSTVADALAEAQVRWPSVPITFCETRPLAEEWAYRFLAAARAEYRADADTEGLEATLPSARHVPAGEPTPAQIREWARRNGWTISDRGRVPASIVAAYRQTATGTDR
;
A
#
# COMPACT_ATOMS: atom_id res chain seq x y z
N VAL A 1 6.96 20.64 17.00
CA VAL A 1 6.02 21.78 16.89
C VAL A 1 6.78 23.06 17.23
N VAL A 2 6.51 24.15 16.51
CA VAL A 2 7.16 25.45 16.69
C VAL A 2 6.11 26.48 17.07
N GLU A 3 6.31 27.15 18.22
CA GLU A 3 5.46 28.23 18.74
C GLU A 3 5.70 29.57 18.02
N GLU A 4 5.62 29.60 16.69
CA GLU A 4 5.66 30.85 15.92
C GLU A 4 5.21 30.58 14.47
N ARG A 5 5.16 31.64 13.65
CA ARG A 5 4.94 31.59 12.21
C ARG A 5 6.24 31.35 11.45
N TYR A 6 6.18 30.64 10.32
CA TYR A 6 7.34 30.42 9.45
C TYR A 6 8.01 31.74 9.01
N SER A 7 7.22 32.79 8.76
CA SER A 7 7.73 34.11 8.36
C SER A 7 8.69 34.74 9.37
N LYS A 8 8.64 34.32 10.65
CA LYS A 8 9.56 34.81 11.69
C LYS A 8 10.98 34.29 11.52
N LEU A 9 11.18 33.19 10.81
CA LEU A 9 12.53 32.75 10.41
C LEU A 9 13.23 33.82 9.55
N LEU A 10 12.45 34.56 8.75
CA LEU A 10 12.96 35.62 7.88
C LEU A 10 13.32 36.91 8.62
N ALA A 11 13.03 36.99 9.92
CA ALA A 11 13.26 38.15 10.77
C ALA A 11 14.27 37.86 11.90
N LEU A 12 15.04 36.78 11.82
CA LEU A 12 16.04 36.44 12.83
C LEU A 12 17.18 37.48 12.85
N GLU A 13 17.56 37.91 14.05
CA GLU A 13 18.57 38.97 14.23
C GLU A 13 20.00 38.43 14.37
N HIS A 14 20.15 37.19 14.82
CA HIS A 14 21.45 36.64 15.23
C HIS A 14 22.02 35.62 14.24
N VAL A 15 21.18 35.09 13.35
CA VAL A 15 21.54 34.09 12.35
C VAL A 15 20.94 34.50 11.02
N ARG A 16 21.67 34.31 9.93
CA ARG A 16 21.16 34.57 8.58
C ARG A 16 19.91 33.71 8.34
N PRO A 17 18.76 34.32 7.98
CA PRO A 17 17.54 33.56 7.73
C PRO A 17 17.67 32.42 6.73
N SER A 18 18.46 32.61 5.67
CA SER A 18 18.69 31.58 4.65
C SER A 18 19.28 30.31 5.24
N THR A 19 20.24 30.42 6.16
CA THR A 19 20.86 29.27 6.81
C THR A 19 19.84 28.43 7.58
N VAL A 20 18.91 29.06 8.28
CA VAL A 20 17.87 28.33 9.04
C VAL A 20 16.79 27.77 8.10
N ALA A 21 16.40 28.52 7.07
CA ALA A 21 15.44 28.07 6.07
C ALA A 21 15.95 26.84 5.29
N ASP A 22 17.22 26.88 4.85
CA ASP A 22 17.86 25.77 4.15
C ASP A 22 17.95 24.54 5.06
N ALA A 23 18.40 24.70 6.31
CA ALA A 23 18.47 23.61 7.28
C ALA A 23 17.09 23.00 7.59
N LEU A 24 16.05 23.83 7.69
CA LEU A 24 14.67 23.36 7.89
C LEU A 24 14.17 22.58 6.67
N ALA A 25 14.45 23.06 5.45
CA ALA A 25 14.09 22.36 4.22
C ALA A 25 14.83 21.02 4.10
N GLU A 26 16.14 21.01 4.37
CA GLU A 26 16.95 19.79 4.40
C GLU A 26 16.40 18.77 5.41
N ALA A 27 16.01 19.21 6.61
CA ALA A 27 15.45 18.34 7.63
C ALA A 27 14.14 17.69 7.15
N GLN A 28 13.24 18.45 6.53
CA GLN A 28 11.97 17.93 6.02
C GLN A 28 12.16 16.96 4.84
N VAL A 29 13.13 17.22 3.95
CA VAL A 29 13.46 16.30 2.84
C VAL A 29 14.11 15.02 3.35
N ARG A 30 15.02 15.13 4.33
CA ARG A 30 15.76 13.98 4.86
C ARG A 30 14.91 13.09 5.74
N TRP A 31 14.00 13.67 6.52
CA TRP A 31 13.13 12.95 7.45
C TRP A 31 11.66 13.33 7.22
N PRO A 32 11.07 12.93 6.08
CA PRO A 32 9.71 13.32 5.72
C PRO A 32 8.64 12.79 6.68
N SER A 33 8.94 11.75 7.46
CA SER A 33 8.04 11.22 8.49
C SER A 33 8.05 12.00 9.80
N VAL A 34 8.96 12.95 10.00
CA VAL A 34 9.06 13.76 11.22
C VAL A 34 8.39 15.12 10.97
N PRO A 35 7.18 15.38 11.51
CA PRO A 35 6.46 16.61 11.23
C PRO A 35 7.08 17.83 11.94
N ILE A 36 7.33 18.90 11.18
CA ILE A 36 7.75 20.20 11.70
C ILE A 36 6.66 21.24 11.39
N THR A 37 5.76 21.46 12.35
CA THR A 37 4.61 22.36 12.21
C THR A 37 4.84 23.69 12.92
N PHE A 38 4.62 24.80 12.22
CA PHE A 38 4.57 26.16 12.77
C PHE A 38 3.14 26.48 13.19
N CYS A 39 2.92 26.68 14.49
CA CYS A 39 1.58 26.82 15.08
C CYS A 39 1.24 28.25 15.52
N GLU A 40 2.08 29.24 15.21
CA GLU A 40 1.90 30.67 15.48
C GLU A 40 1.90 31.06 16.96
N THR A 41 1.03 30.46 17.77
CA THR A 41 0.83 30.78 19.18
C THR A 41 0.96 29.54 20.04
N ARG A 42 1.25 29.75 21.32
CA ARG A 42 1.36 28.65 22.28
C ARG A 42 0.10 27.80 22.41
N PRO A 43 -1.12 28.35 22.56
CA PRO A 43 -2.32 27.51 22.66
C PRO A 43 -2.55 26.63 21.44
N LEU A 44 -2.25 27.14 20.23
CA LEU A 44 -2.34 26.35 19.00
C LEU A 44 -1.26 25.26 18.93
N ALA A 45 -0.04 25.54 19.41
CA ALA A 45 1.03 24.55 19.48
C ALA A 45 0.71 23.43 20.50
N GLU A 46 0.18 23.79 21.67
CA GLU A 46 -0.27 22.85 22.70
C GLU A 46 -1.39 21.95 22.16
N GLU A 47 -2.37 22.54 21.48
CA GLU A 47 -3.47 21.80 20.87
C GLU A 47 -2.98 20.86 19.76
N TRP A 48 -2.09 21.32 18.88
CA TRP A 48 -1.48 20.46 17.87
C TRP A 48 -0.70 19.32 18.51
N ALA A 49 0.11 19.60 19.54
CA ALA A 49 0.90 18.59 20.24
C ALA A 49 0.00 17.56 20.93
N TYR A 50 -1.05 18.02 21.63
CA TYR A 50 -2.03 17.16 22.26
C TYR A 50 -2.67 16.20 21.25
N ARG A 51 -3.19 16.73 20.13
CA ARG A 51 -3.84 15.90 19.10
C ARG A 51 -2.86 14.97 18.39
N PHE A 52 -1.67 15.44 18.05
CA PHE A 52 -0.63 14.62 17.42
C PHE A 52 -0.22 13.44 18.30
N LEU A 53 0.06 13.70 19.58
CA LEU A 53 0.45 12.65 20.53
C LEU A 53 -0.71 11.72 20.86
N ALA A 54 -1.95 12.23 20.93
CA ALA A 54 -3.13 11.39 21.11
C ALA A 54 -3.31 10.42 19.93
N ALA A 55 -3.15 10.90 18.69
CA ALA A 55 -3.20 10.07 17.49
C ALA A 55 -2.05 9.05 17.47
N ALA A 56 -0.81 9.47 17.72
CA ALA A 56 0.34 8.58 17.78
C ALA A 56 0.15 7.46 18.82
N ARG A 57 -0.40 7.78 19.98
CA ARG A 57 -0.73 6.78 21.01
C ARG A 57 -1.85 5.83 20.58
N ALA A 58 -2.85 6.32 19.84
CA ALA A 58 -3.94 5.48 19.34
C ALA A 58 -3.43 4.48 18.30
N GLU A 59 -2.61 4.94 17.34
CA GLU A 59 -1.97 4.08 16.34
C GLU A 59 -1.04 3.06 16.99
N TYR A 60 -0.17 3.49 17.91
CA TYR A 60 0.71 2.57 18.64
C TYR A 60 -0.07 1.46 19.37
N ARG A 61 -1.25 1.78 19.92
CA ARG A 61 -2.11 0.77 20.56
C ARG A 61 -2.77 -0.14 19.54
N ALA A 62 -3.25 0.40 18.41
CA ALA A 62 -3.84 -0.41 17.35
C ALA A 62 -2.82 -1.40 16.78
N ASP A 63 -1.58 -0.96 16.56
CA ASP A 63 -0.48 -1.83 16.15
C ASP A 63 -0.21 -2.92 17.19
N ALA A 64 -0.13 -2.56 18.48
CA ALA A 64 0.05 -3.54 19.56
C ALA A 64 -1.12 -4.53 19.69
N ASP A 65 -2.36 -4.07 19.49
CA ASP A 65 -3.55 -4.93 19.55
C ASP A 65 -3.64 -5.90 18.36
N THR A 66 -3.02 -5.54 17.23
CA THR A 66 -2.94 -6.40 16.04
C THR A 66 -1.67 -7.25 15.98
N GLU A 67 -0.70 -7.02 16.87
CA GLU A 67 0.52 -7.80 16.97
C GLU A 67 0.19 -9.28 17.23
N GLY A 68 0.62 -10.15 16.32
CA GLY A 68 0.35 -11.59 16.41
C GLY A 68 -1.06 -12.02 15.96
N LEU A 69 -1.97 -11.09 15.65
CA LEU A 69 -3.28 -11.44 15.08
C LEU A 69 -3.12 -12.19 13.75
N GLU A 70 -2.12 -11.86 12.95
CA GLU A 70 -1.78 -12.59 11.71
C GLU A 70 -1.57 -14.09 11.94
N ALA A 71 -1.00 -14.49 13.07
CA ALA A 71 -0.80 -15.91 13.41
C ALA A 71 -2.11 -16.63 13.78
N THR A 72 -3.15 -15.88 14.13
CA THR A 72 -4.50 -16.40 14.42
C THR A 72 -5.38 -16.47 13.17
N LEU A 73 -5.00 -15.75 12.11
CA LEU A 73 -5.76 -15.79 10.86
C LEU A 73 -5.67 -17.19 10.26
N PRO A 74 -6.81 -17.78 9.84
CA PRO A 74 -6.77 -19.04 9.11
C PRO A 74 -5.94 -18.83 7.84
N SER A 75 -5.05 -19.78 7.53
CA SER A 75 -4.31 -19.76 6.27
C SER A 75 -5.30 -19.57 5.12
N ALA A 76 -5.01 -18.61 4.25
CA ALA A 76 -5.83 -18.37 3.07
C ALA A 76 -6.08 -19.70 2.38
N ARG A 77 -7.35 -20.11 2.33
CA ARG A 77 -7.71 -21.29 1.54
C ARG A 77 -7.33 -20.96 0.11
N HIS A 78 -6.57 -21.84 -0.52
CA HIS A 78 -6.37 -21.76 -1.96
C HIS A 78 -7.75 -21.68 -2.59
N VAL A 79 -8.07 -20.52 -3.17
CA VAL A 79 -9.26 -20.40 -4.01
C VAL A 79 -8.93 -21.25 -5.22
N PRO A 80 -9.63 -22.39 -5.42
CA PRO A 80 -9.36 -23.21 -6.59
C PRO A 80 -9.47 -22.31 -7.81
N ALA A 81 -8.52 -22.43 -8.73
CA ALA A 81 -8.56 -21.71 -9.99
C ALA A 81 -9.98 -21.86 -10.55
N GLY A 82 -10.66 -20.71 -10.76
CA GLY A 82 -12.01 -20.69 -11.30
C GLY A 82 -12.08 -21.50 -12.60
N GLU A 83 -13.27 -21.98 -12.96
CA GLU A 83 -13.43 -22.81 -14.15
C GLU A 83 -12.73 -22.15 -15.36
N PRO A 84 -11.85 -22.88 -16.07
CA PRO A 84 -11.05 -22.32 -17.16
C PRO A 84 -11.97 -21.64 -18.17
N THR A 85 -11.68 -20.38 -18.45
CA THR A 85 -12.48 -19.60 -19.40
C THR A 85 -12.37 -20.23 -20.79
N PRO A 86 -13.40 -20.09 -21.64
CA PRO A 86 -13.34 -20.53 -23.03
C PRO A 86 -12.12 -20.00 -23.79
N ALA A 87 -11.60 -18.82 -23.43
CA ALA A 87 -10.40 -18.24 -24.02
C ALA A 87 -9.13 -19.05 -23.68
N GLN A 88 -8.96 -19.42 -22.41
CA GLN A 88 -7.84 -20.26 -21.94
C GLN A 88 -7.86 -21.63 -22.61
N ILE A 89 -9.04 -22.24 -22.75
CA ILE A 89 -9.19 -23.54 -23.43
C ILE A 89 -8.83 -23.44 -24.92
N ARG A 90 -9.22 -22.35 -25.61
CA ARG A 90 -8.84 -22.13 -27.03
C ARG A 90 -7.35 -21.92 -27.21
N GLU A 91 -6.72 -21.18 -26.31
CA GLU A 91 -5.28 -20.94 -26.37
C GLU A 91 -4.49 -22.23 -26.15
N TRP A 92 -4.88 -23.04 -25.16
CA TRP A 92 -4.32 -24.38 -24.96
C TRP A 92 -4.53 -25.27 -26.18
N ALA A 93 -5.72 -25.27 -26.77
CA ALA A 93 -6.04 -26.06 -27.96
C ALA A 93 -5.11 -25.69 -29.13
N ARG A 94 -4.94 -24.40 -29.41
CA ARG A 94 -4.01 -23.91 -30.47
C ARG A 94 -2.57 -24.31 -30.19
N ARG A 95 -2.09 -24.20 -28.94
CA ARG A 95 -0.74 -24.63 -28.54
C ARG A 95 -0.52 -26.14 -28.71
N ASN A 96 -1.56 -26.95 -28.54
CA ASN A 96 -1.52 -28.41 -28.71
C ASN A 96 -1.87 -28.86 -30.15
N GLY A 97 -1.93 -27.93 -31.12
CA GLY A 97 -2.17 -28.25 -32.53
C GLY A 97 -3.63 -28.54 -32.91
N TRP A 98 -4.60 -28.24 -32.03
CA TRP A 98 -6.02 -28.40 -32.34
C TRP A 98 -6.53 -27.22 -33.16
N THR A 99 -7.25 -27.52 -34.24
CA THR A 99 -7.90 -26.49 -35.08
C THR A 99 -9.25 -26.10 -34.45
N ILE A 100 -9.37 -24.85 -34.00
CA ILE A 100 -10.57 -24.32 -33.34
C ILE A 100 -10.90 -22.91 -33.86
N SER A 101 -12.20 -22.58 -33.92
CA SER A 101 -12.68 -21.24 -34.25
C SER A 101 -12.29 -20.20 -33.19
N ASP A 102 -11.95 -19.00 -33.62
CA ASP A 102 -11.58 -17.87 -32.74
C ASP A 102 -12.76 -17.37 -31.88
N ARG A 103 -14.01 -17.64 -32.29
CA ARG A 103 -15.23 -17.23 -31.59
C ARG A 103 -16.26 -18.35 -31.50
N GLY A 104 -17.18 -18.22 -30.54
CA GLY A 104 -18.31 -19.15 -30.34
C GLY A 104 -18.04 -20.24 -29.29
N ARG A 105 -18.95 -21.20 -29.16
CA ARG A 105 -18.87 -22.28 -28.15
C ARG A 105 -17.65 -23.17 -28.42
N VAL A 106 -16.87 -23.47 -27.37
CA VAL A 106 -15.75 -24.43 -27.46
C VAL A 106 -16.32 -25.85 -27.57
N PRO A 107 -15.86 -26.68 -28.54
CA PRO A 107 -16.31 -28.06 -28.67
C PRO A 107 -16.10 -28.87 -27.40
N ALA A 108 -17.07 -29.72 -27.04
CA ALA A 108 -17.05 -30.51 -25.81
C ALA A 108 -15.83 -31.46 -25.73
N SER A 109 -15.36 -31.97 -26.87
CA SER A 109 -14.16 -32.82 -26.96
C SER A 109 -12.88 -32.08 -26.53
N ILE A 110 -12.74 -30.80 -26.88
CA ILE A 110 -11.58 -29.98 -26.53
C ILE A 110 -11.62 -29.60 -25.05
N VAL A 111 -12.81 -29.29 -24.52
CA VAL A 111 -12.99 -29.06 -23.07
C VAL A 111 -12.62 -30.31 -22.26
N ALA A 112 -13.01 -31.50 -22.72
CA ALA A 112 -12.67 -32.76 -22.06
C ALA A 112 -11.15 -33.03 -22.09
N ALA A 113 -10.49 -32.83 -23.24
CA ALA A 113 -9.04 -32.99 -23.37
C ALA A 113 -8.25 -31.99 -22.51
N TYR A 114 -8.72 -30.74 -22.42
CA TYR A 114 -8.17 -29.73 -21.51
C TYR A 114 -8.28 -30.19 -20.04
N ARG A 115 -9.44 -30.70 -19.62
CA ARG A 115 -9.64 -31.15 -18.24
C ARG A 115 -8.77 -32.34 -17.87
N GLN A 116 -8.52 -33.27 -18.81
CA GLN A 116 -7.63 -34.42 -18.60
C GLN A 116 -6.16 -34.01 -18.43
N THR A 117 -5.69 -32.99 -19.16
CA THR A 117 -4.32 -32.47 -19.01
C THR A 117 -4.16 -31.63 -17.75
N ALA A 118 -5.16 -30.84 -17.40
CA ALA A 118 -5.18 -30.05 -16.17
C ALA A 118 -5.15 -30.94 -14.91
N THR A 119 -5.83 -32.09 -14.92
CA THR A 119 -5.79 -33.06 -13.80
C THR A 119 -4.49 -33.87 -13.73
N GLY A 120 -3.71 -33.94 -14.81
CA GLY A 120 -2.42 -34.64 -14.85
C GLY A 120 -1.21 -33.80 -14.40
N THR A 121 -1.38 -32.49 -14.19
CA THR A 121 -0.31 -31.56 -13.78
C THR A 121 -0.19 -31.40 -12.26
N ASP A 122 -1.13 -31.99 -11.50
CA ASP A 122 -1.26 -31.85 -10.04
C ASP A 122 -0.82 -33.13 -9.27
N ARG A 123 0.13 -33.89 -9.83
CA ARG A 123 0.82 -35.03 -9.18
C ARG A 123 2.33 -34.90 -9.38
#